data_AF-A0A520GJN8-F1
#
_entry.id   AF-A0A520GJN8-F1
#
_cell.length_a   1.000
_cell.length_b   1.000
_cell.length_c   1.000
_cell.angle_alpha   90.00
_cell.angle_beta   90.00
_cell.angle_gamma   90.00
#
_symmetry.space_group_name_H-M   'P 1'
#
loop_
_entity.id
_entity.type
_entity.pdbx_description
1 polymer ?
#
loop_
_entity_poly.entity_id
_entity_poly.type
_entity_poly.pdbx_seq_one_letter_code
_entity_poly.pdbx_strand_id
1 'polypeptide(L)'
;MEAFLVATGIVALAEMGDKTQLLALVLAARFRKPWPIVLGIFTATIVNHALAGAVGAWVTQWLGATALRWILGGSFIAMAIWMLIPDKLDEDDTRAATRFGVFGTTVVAFFLAEMGDKTQIATVMLAAR
;
A
#
# COMPACT_ATOMS: atom_id res chain seq x y z
N MET A 1 -3.51 -16.69 -16.99
CA MET A 1 -4.79 -16.14 -16.50
C MET A 1 -5.11 -16.57 -15.07
N GLU A 2 -4.94 -17.84 -14.72
CA GLU A 2 -5.20 -18.35 -13.37
C GLU A 2 -4.45 -17.59 -12.26
N ALA A 3 -3.12 -17.45 -12.37
CA ALA A 3 -2.32 -16.72 -11.39
C ALA A 3 -2.76 -15.26 -11.21
N PHE A 4 -3.17 -14.59 -12.29
CA PHE A 4 -3.69 -13.22 -12.25
C PHE A 4 -5.02 -13.14 -11.48
N LEU A 5 -5.97 -14.03 -11.78
CA LEU A 5 -7.28 -14.05 -11.13
C LEU A 5 -7.19 -14.46 -9.65
N VAL A 6 -6.35 -15.45 -9.33
CA VAL A 6 -6.12 -15.89 -7.95
C VAL A 6 -5.44 -14.80 -7.14
N ALA A 7 -4.38 -14.16 -7.66
CA ALA A 7 -3.72 -13.06 -6.97
C ALA A 7 -4.67 -11.87 -6.76
N THR A 8 -5.41 -11.49 -7.81
CA THR A 8 -6.40 -10.40 -7.72
C THR A 8 -7.47 -10.71 -6.69
N GLY A 9 -8.03 -11.93 -6.69
CA GLY A 9 -9.08 -12.32 -5.75
C GLY A 9 -8.61 -12.37 -4.30
N ILE A 10 -7.44 -12.97 -4.03
CA ILE A 10 -6.89 -13.06 -2.67
C ILE A 10 -6.53 -11.67 -2.14
N VAL A 11 -5.86 -10.83 -2.94
CA VAL A 11 -5.49 -9.48 -2.52
C VAL A 11 -6.74 -8.62 -2.32
N ALA A 12 -7.72 -8.68 -3.22
CA ALA A 12 -8.97 -7.93 -3.06
C ALA A 12 -9.74 -8.31 -1.78
N LEU A 13 -9.71 -9.59 -1.39
CA LEU A 13 -10.29 -10.04 -0.11
C LEU A 13 -9.47 -9.58 1.09
N ALA A 14 -8.14 -9.62 1.00
CA ALA A 14 -7.24 -9.20 2.08
C ALA A 14 -7.31 -7.68 2.33
N GLU A 15 -7.51 -6.90 1.29
CA GLU A 15 -7.62 -5.42 1.32
C GLU A 15 -9.07 -4.94 1.56
N MET A 16 -10.02 -5.86 1.81
CA MET A 16 -11.43 -5.52 2.02
C MET A 16 -11.67 -5.05 3.46
N GLY A 17 -12.22 -3.85 3.62
CA GLY A 17 -12.50 -3.26 4.93
C GLY A 17 -11.31 -2.58 5.59
N ASP A 18 -10.23 -2.35 4.85
CA ASP A 18 -9.01 -1.72 5.36
C ASP A 18 -9.16 -0.18 5.54
N LYS A 19 -8.23 0.44 6.29
CA LYS A 19 -8.10 1.88 6.53
C LYS A 19 -8.13 2.68 5.22
N THR A 20 -7.56 2.17 4.14
CA THR A 20 -7.56 2.81 2.82
C THR A 20 -8.97 2.95 2.24
N GLN A 21 -9.86 1.98 2.47
CA GLN A 21 -11.27 2.07 2.08
C GLN A 21 -12.03 3.11 2.91
N LEU A 22 -11.77 3.20 4.21
CA LEU A 22 -12.37 4.22 5.07
C LEU A 22 -11.89 5.63 4.69
N LEU A 23 -10.61 5.79 4.36
CA LEU A 23 -10.06 7.05 3.87
C LEU A 23 -10.69 7.46 2.53
N ALA A 24 -10.86 6.52 1.60
CA ALA A 24 -11.58 6.77 0.34
C ALA A 24 -13.01 7.25 0.60
N LEU A 25 -13.73 6.62 1.54
CA LEU A 25 -15.09 6.98 1.92
C LEU A 25 -15.15 8.39 2.53
N VAL A 26 -14.23 8.71 3.44
CA VAL A 26 -14.13 10.05 4.06
C VAL A 26 -13.86 11.12 3.01
N LEU A 27 -12.92 10.89 2.10
CA LEU A 27 -12.62 11.85 1.03
C LEU A 27 -13.79 12.00 0.05
N ALA A 28 -14.49 10.92 -0.29
CA ALA A 28 -15.67 10.95 -1.15
C ALA A 28 -16.81 11.73 -0.48
N ALA A 29 -17.06 11.49 0.80
CA ALA A 29 -18.07 12.20 1.58
C ALA A 29 -17.73 13.70 1.74
N ARG A 30 -16.45 14.03 1.96
CA ARG A 30 -15.96 15.40 2.15
C ARG A 30 -15.96 16.21 0.86
N PHE A 31 -15.41 15.66 -0.23
CA PHE A 31 -15.14 16.42 -1.44
C PHE A 31 -16.17 16.23 -2.56
N ARG A 32 -16.95 15.14 -2.53
CA ARG A 32 -17.98 14.80 -3.55
C ARG A 32 -17.49 14.87 -4.99
N LYS A 33 -16.19 14.63 -5.21
CA LYS A 33 -15.53 14.63 -6.53
C LYS A 33 -14.86 13.28 -6.77
N PRO A 34 -15.60 12.25 -7.23
CA PRO A 34 -15.09 10.89 -7.30
C PRO A 34 -13.91 10.73 -8.26
N TRP A 35 -13.92 11.38 -9.43
CA TRP A 35 -12.86 11.21 -10.43
C TRP A 35 -11.47 11.71 -9.96
N PRO A 36 -11.32 12.93 -9.42
CA PRO A 36 -10.05 13.35 -8.82
C PRO A 36 -9.56 12.43 -7.68
N ILE A 37 -10.47 11.87 -6.89
CA ILE A 37 -10.13 10.94 -5.82
C ILE A 37 -9.59 9.64 -6.42
N VAL A 38 -10.32 9.02 -7.35
CA VAL A 38 -9.89 7.78 -8.02
C VAL A 38 -8.52 7.95 -8.68
N LEU A 39 -8.31 9.05 -9.41
CA LEU A 39 -7.01 9.34 -10.03
C LEU A 39 -5.91 9.57 -8.98
N GLY A 40 -6.24 10.19 -7.86
CA GLY A 40 -5.31 10.41 -6.77
C GLY A 40 -4.86 9.11 -6.11
N ILE A 41 -5.82 8.21 -5.80
CA ILE A 41 -5.55 6.87 -5.26
C ILE A 41 -4.65 6.11 -6.25
N PHE A 42 -5.07 6.02 -7.51
CA PHE A 42 -4.32 5.33 -8.55
C PHE A 42 -2.86 5.82 -8.67
N THR A 43 -2.67 7.15 -8.66
CA THR A 43 -1.34 7.76 -8.73
C THR A 43 -0.52 7.41 -7.49
N ALA A 44 -1.10 7.54 -6.29
CA ALA A 44 -0.44 7.21 -5.04
C ALA A 44 0.02 5.74 -5.01
N THR A 45 -0.88 4.81 -5.34
CA THR A 45 -0.60 3.38 -5.35
C THR A 45 0.51 3.02 -6.33
N ILE A 46 0.48 3.53 -7.57
CA ILE A 46 1.56 3.29 -8.55
C ILE A 46 2.91 3.79 -8.01
N VAL A 47 2.95 5.02 -7.50
CA VAL A 47 4.19 5.62 -7.02
C VAL A 47 4.72 4.84 -5.81
N ASN A 48 3.86 4.47 -4.85
CA ASN A 48 4.27 3.68 -3.69
C ASN A 48 4.84 2.32 -4.06
N HIS A 49 4.18 1.59 -4.94
CA HIS A 49 4.61 0.26 -5.36
C HIS A 49 5.87 0.32 -6.24
N ALA A 50 5.99 1.34 -7.10
CA ALA A 50 7.19 1.54 -7.89
C ALA A 50 8.41 1.85 -7.00
N LEU A 51 8.25 2.71 -5.99
CA LEU A 51 9.31 3.02 -5.03
C LEU A 51 9.68 1.78 -4.19
N ALA A 52 8.69 1.06 -3.68
CA ALA A 52 8.89 -0.20 -2.95
C ALA A 52 9.67 -1.22 -3.79
N GLY A 53 9.24 -1.44 -5.04
CA GLY A 53 9.91 -2.36 -5.96
C GLY A 53 11.34 -1.90 -6.28
N ALA A 54 11.57 -0.61 -6.50
CA ALA A 54 12.90 -0.05 -6.76
C ALA A 54 13.84 -0.24 -5.56
N VAL A 55 13.36 0.02 -4.35
CA VAL A 55 14.11 -0.21 -3.10
C VAL A 55 14.39 -1.70 -2.90
N GLY A 56 13.40 -2.57 -3.11
CA GLY A 56 13.57 -4.02 -3.03
C GLY A 56 14.64 -4.52 -3.99
N ALA A 57 14.55 -4.13 -5.26
CA ALA A 57 15.54 -4.46 -6.27
C ALA A 57 16.95 -3.96 -5.89
N TRP A 58 17.06 -2.72 -5.41
CA TRP A 58 18.34 -2.19 -4.95
C TRP A 58 18.92 -2.98 -3.78
N VAL A 59 18.12 -3.28 -2.75
CA VAL A 59 18.54 -4.06 -1.57
C VAL A 59 19.04 -5.45 -1.96
N THR A 60 18.41 -6.12 -2.93
CA THR A 60 18.86 -7.45 -3.38
C THR A 60 20.24 -7.48 -4.01
N GLN A 61 20.71 -6.37 -4.58
CA GLN A 61 22.06 -6.30 -5.15
C GLN A 61 23.16 -6.46 -4.09
N TRP A 62 22.84 -6.18 -2.83
CA TRP A 62 23.77 -6.25 -1.70
C TRP A 62 23.62 -7.52 -0.86
N LEU A 63 22.55 -8.31 -1.06
CA LEU A 63 22.22 -9.47 -0.24
C LEU A 63 22.48 -10.78 -0.99
N GLY A 64 23.16 -11.72 -0.33
CA GLY A 64 23.32 -13.09 -0.83
C GLY A 64 22.02 -13.91 -0.74
N ALA A 65 21.88 -14.92 -1.60
CA ALA A 65 20.67 -15.76 -1.72
C ALA A 65 20.20 -16.38 -0.38
N THR A 66 21.14 -16.78 0.48
CA THR A 66 20.81 -17.35 1.81
C THR A 66 20.20 -16.33 2.74
N ALA A 67 20.76 -15.11 2.80
CA ALA A 67 20.23 -14.04 3.64
C ALA A 67 18.83 -13.62 3.14
N LEU A 68 18.70 -13.46 1.83
CA LEU A 68 17.45 -13.13 1.17
C LEU A 68 16.33 -14.14 1.50
N ARG A 69 16.62 -15.45 1.43
CA ARG A 69 15.66 -16.51 1.78
C ARG A 69 15.15 -16.40 3.22
N TRP A 70 16.04 -16.15 4.18
CA TRP A 70 15.66 -16.01 5.59
C TRP A 70 14.90 -14.71 5.86
N ILE A 71 15.30 -13.61 5.24
CA ILE A 71 14.60 -12.32 5.32
C ILE A 71 13.18 -12.46 4.75
N LEU A 72 13.03 -13.06 3.56
CA LEU A 72 11.71 -13.34 2.96
C LEU A 72 10.85 -14.19 3.89
N GLY A 73 11.36 -15.34 4.34
CA GLY A 73 10.61 -16.21 5.24
C GLY A 73 10.17 -15.51 6.53
N GLY A 74 11.09 -14.77 7.17
CA GLY A 74 10.79 -14.00 8.38
C GLY A 74 9.75 -12.90 8.15
N SER A 75 9.86 -12.17 7.04
CA SER A 75 8.91 -11.11 6.68
C SER A 75 7.50 -11.63 6.43
N PHE A 76 7.33 -12.80 5.79
CA PHE A 76 6.01 -13.41 5.60
C PHE A 76 5.35 -13.78 6.95
N ILE A 77 6.12 -14.27 7.91
CA ILE A 77 5.62 -14.57 9.26
C ILE A 77 5.24 -13.27 9.98
N ALA A 78 6.11 -12.25 9.93
CA ALA A 78 5.84 -10.94 10.52
C ALA A 78 4.56 -10.30 9.94
N MET A 79 4.40 -10.37 8.62
CA MET A 79 3.21 -9.93 7.89
C MET A 79 1.95 -10.68 8.31
N ALA A 80 2.01 -12.01 8.43
CA ALA A 80 0.90 -12.83 8.88
C ALA A 80 0.44 -12.43 10.29
N ILE A 81 1.38 -12.19 11.21
CA ILE A 81 1.08 -11.73 12.57
C ILE A 81 0.48 -10.32 12.53
N TRP A 82 1.04 -9.42 11.73
CA TRP A 82 0.56 -8.03 11.64
C TRP A 82 -0.84 -7.93 11.04
N MET A 83 -1.19 -8.78 10.07
CA MET A 83 -2.56 -8.85 9.53
C MET A 83 -3.62 -9.22 10.58
N LEU A 84 -3.25 -9.85 11.69
CA LEU A 84 -4.18 -10.15 12.80
C LEU A 84 -4.52 -8.90 13.63
N ILE A 85 -3.77 -7.81 13.46
CA ILE A 85 -4.01 -6.54 14.16
C ILE A 85 -4.86 -5.66 13.22
N PRO A 86 -6.10 -5.30 13.62
CA PRO A 86 -6.96 -4.45 12.80
C PRO A 86 -6.37 -3.06 12.64
N ASP A 87 -6.38 -2.57 11.40
CA ASP A 87 -5.94 -1.22 11.08
C ASP A 87 -6.93 -0.16 11.60
N LYS A 88 -6.39 0.98 12.00
CA LYS A 88 -7.15 2.14 12.48
C LYS A 88 -6.81 3.32 11.59
N LEU A 89 -7.80 4.18 11.33
CA LEU A 89 -7.55 5.47 10.71
C LEU A 89 -6.86 6.39 11.73
N ASP A 90 -5.64 6.82 11.43
CA ASP A 90 -4.95 7.81 12.22
C ASP A 90 -5.40 9.23 11.82
N GLU A 91 -5.55 10.13 12.81
CA GLU A 91 -6.01 11.50 12.55
C GLU A 91 -5.07 12.26 11.60
N ASP A 92 -3.77 11.91 11.61
CA ASP A 92 -2.76 12.56 10.77
C ASP A 92 -2.94 12.25 9.27
N ASP A 93 -3.45 11.06 8.92
CA ASP A 93 -3.78 10.69 7.53
C ASP A 93 -4.88 11.59 6.94
N THR A 94 -5.76 12.11 7.80
CA THR A 94 -6.84 13.03 7.40
C THR A 94 -6.41 14.50 7.41
N ARG A 95 -5.32 14.86 8.10
CA ARG A 95 -4.84 16.24 8.29
C ARG A 95 -3.87 16.71 7.22
N ALA A 96 -3.20 15.83 6.46
CA ALA A 96 -2.26 16.16 5.39
C ALA A 96 -2.87 16.95 4.19
N ALA A 97 -4.08 17.47 4.34
CA ALA A 97 -5.10 17.62 3.32
C ALA A 97 -5.74 19.02 3.29
N THR A 98 -4.94 20.09 3.14
CA THR A 98 -5.51 21.45 3.05
C THR A 98 -4.87 22.43 2.06
N ARG A 99 -3.89 22.05 1.22
CA ARG A 99 -3.26 23.02 0.27
C ARG A 99 -3.24 22.65 -1.22
N PHE A 100 -3.55 21.40 -1.62
CA PHE A 100 -3.26 20.89 -2.98
C PHE A 100 -4.48 20.53 -3.84
N GLY A 101 -5.68 21.03 -3.53
CA GLY A 101 -6.91 20.63 -4.22
C GLY A 101 -7.27 19.15 -3.99
N VAL A 102 -8.37 18.66 -4.56
CA VAL A 102 -8.88 17.31 -4.24
C VAL A 102 -7.91 16.22 -4.69
N PHE A 103 -7.42 16.27 -5.93
CA PHE A 103 -6.48 15.30 -6.46
C PHE A 103 -5.20 15.22 -5.61
N GLY A 104 -4.50 16.36 -5.41
CA GLY A 104 -3.25 16.38 -4.66
C GLY A 104 -3.43 15.99 -3.20
N THR A 105 -4.55 16.37 -2.60
CA THR A 105 -4.94 15.91 -1.26
C THR A 105 -5.07 14.39 -1.22
N THR A 106 -5.78 13.79 -2.17
CA THR A 106 -5.95 12.34 -2.22
C THR A 106 -4.63 11.64 -2.48
N VAL A 107 -3.78 12.15 -3.39
CA VAL A 107 -2.44 11.58 -3.63
C VAL A 107 -1.63 11.53 -2.35
N VAL A 108 -1.50 12.66 -1.64
CA VAL A 108 -0.70 12.72 -0.42
C VAL A 108 -1.28 11.85 0.68
N ALA A 109 -2.59 11.90 0.91
CA ALA A 109 -3.24 11.11 1.95
C ALA A 109 -3.08 9.60 1.72
N PHE A 110 -3.34 9.13 0.49
CA PHE A 110 -3.15 7.70 0.16
C PHE A 110 -1.68 7.30 0.13
N PHE A 111 -0.80 8.17 -0.37
CA PHE A 111 0.63 7.88 -0.39
C PHE A 111 1.16 7.66 1.03
N LEU A 112 0.81 8.56 1.97
CA LEU A 112 1.21 8.43 3.36
C LEU A 112 0.54 7.23 4.05
N ALA A 113 -0.76 7.02 3.83
CA ALA A 113 -1.49 5.91 4.43
C ALA A 113 -0.94 4.54 3.98
N GLU A 114 -0.55 4.41 2.72
CA GLU A 114 0.07 3.18 2.18
C GLU A 114 1.58 3.09 2.46
N MET A 115 2.24 4.18 2.88
CA MET A 115 3.68 4.17 3.15
C MET A 115 3.97 3.47 4.47
N GLY A 116 4.74 2.38 4.40
CA GLY A 116 5.00 1.48 5.52
C GLY A 116 3.91 0.45 5.75
N ASP A 117 2.89 0.37 4.88
CA ASP A 117 1.85 -0.64 5.00
C ASP A 117 2.37 -2.04 4.66
N LYS A 118 1.65 -3.05 5.16
CA LYS A 118 1.85 -4.48 4.92
C LYS A 118 2.10 -4.76 3.43
N THR A 119 1.30 -4.15 2.57
CA THR A 119 1.35 -4.35 1.10
C THR A 119 2.62 -3.77 0.48
N GLN A 120 3.19 -2.69 1.05
CA GLN A 120 4.47 -2.15 0.61
C GLN A 120 5.62 -3.10 0.94
N ILE A 121 5.62 -3.67 2.16
CA ILE A 121 6.61 -4.69 2.56
C ILE A 121 6.52 -5.89 1.62
N ALA A 122 5.31 -6.41 1.39
CA ALA A 122 5.11 -7.53 0.46
C ALA A 122 5.66 -7.22 -0.95
N THR A 123 5.45 -6.00 -1.44
CA THR A 123 5.94 -5.55 -2.76
C THR A 123 7.47 -5.50 -2.81
N VAL A 124 8.12 -4.93 -1.79
CA VAL A 124 9.59 -4.96 -1.65
C VAL A 124 10.09 -6.41 -1.71
N MET A 125 9.44 -7.33 -0.99
CA MET A 125 9.84 -8.74 -0.93
C MET A 125 9.64 -9.48 -2.25
N LEU A 126 8.56 -9.20 -2.98
CA LEU A 126 8.28 -9.81 -4.29
C LEU A 126 9.24 -9.33 -5.38
N ALA A 127 9.62 -8.06 -5.34
CA ALA A 127 10.65 -7.51 -6.22
C ALA A 127 12.04 -8.10 -5.93
N ALA A 128 12.22 -8.63 -4.72
CA ALA A 128 13.46 -9.18 -4.23
C ALA A 128 13.69 -10.66 -4.59
N ARG A 129 13.01 -11.20 -5.61
CA ARG A 129 13.03 -12.63 -5.97
C ARG A 129 13.96 -12.96 -7.14
#